data_AF-A0A7K7CCM4-F1
#
_entry.id   AF-A0A7K7CCM4-F1
#
_cell.length_a   1.000
_cell.length_b   1.000
_cell.length_c   1.000
_cell.angle_alpha   90.00
_cell.angle_beta   90.00
_cell.angle_gamma   90.00
#
_symmetry.space_group_name_H-M   'P 1'
#
loop_
_entity.id
_entity.type
_entity.pdbx_description
1 polymer ?
#
loop_
_entity_poly.entity_id
_entity_poly.type
_entity_poly.pdbx_seq_one_letter_code
_entity_poly.pdbx_strand_id
1 'polypeptide(L)'
;QPGAMALTLGLLLALLGCAAAPDPALEEAWEGWKSLYAKEYPGEAEAIRREIWEQNLRHIQQHNREESQGKHSYRLAMNHFGDLTNQEFNELMNGYIPVKREEPAPLFRASAALKAPVKVDWRAKGYVTPVKSQGDCGSCWAFSATGALEGLMFRRTGKLVVLSEQNLIDCTQNLGNAGCRGGRMQPAFQYVRNNGGLNSEHSYPYQGTDNSRCRYNPRDKAATCSGFRTVPKGNEVALQQAVATNGPVSVAVDARSRNFQFYNSGIFTCPSGQQNVSHAMLLVGYDTAPVGKCKVSYWILKNSWSECWGLKGYMFLLKDAGNQCGVASDASYPLP
;
A
#
# COMPACT_ATOMS: atom_id res chain seq x y z
N GLN A 1 60.37 -36.84 -10.99
CA GLN A 1 60.80 -35.94 -9.90
C GLN A 1 61.52 -34.78 -10.55
N PRO A 2 61.26 -33.49 -10.24
CA PRO A 2 60.66 -32.87 -9.04
C PRO A 2 59.20 -32.42 -9.33
N GLY A 3 58.38 -31.82 -8.47
CA GLY A 3 58.52 -31.27 -7.12
C GLY A 3 57.35 -30.30 -6.96
N ALA A 4 56.51 -30.51 -5.95
CA ALA A 4 55.29 -29.76 -5.71
C ALA A 4 55.55 -28.28 -5.41
N MET A 5 54.70 -27.40 -5.94
CA MET A 5 54.55 -26.03 -5.45
C MET A 5 53.07 -25.78 -5.16
N ALA A 6 52.69 -26.03 -3.91
CA ALA A 6 51.47 -25.51 -3.33
C ALA A 6 51.84 -24.19 -2.64
N LEU A 7 51.30 -23.08 -3.13
CA LEU A 7 51.42 -21.75 -2.51
C LEU A 7 50.02 -21.30 -2.08
N THR A 8 49.70 -21.73 -0.87
CA THR A 8 48.98 -21.00 0.19
C THR A 8 48.10 -19.82 -0.24
N LEU A 9 46.79 -20.08 -0.37
CA LEU A 9 45.74 -19.06 -0.30
C LEU A 9 45.53 -18.72 1.19
N GLY A 10 46.17 -17.65 1.66
CA GLY A 10 46.09 -17.19 3.04
C GLY A 10 44.76 -16.49 3.34
N LEU A 11 43.97 -17.11 4.23
CA LEU A 11 42.95 -16.58 5.14
C LEU A 11 42.46 -15.13 4.89
N LEU A 12 41.31 -15.00 4.23
CA LEU A 12 40.30 -14.00 4.60
C LEU A 12 39.29 -14.71 5.51
N LEU A 13 39.58 -14.72 6.81
CA LEU A 13 38.70 -15.24 7.85
C LEU A 13 37.40 -14.43 7.85
N ALA A 14 36.33 -15.17 7.61
CA ALA A 14 34.95 -14.75 7.67
C ALA A 14 34.63 -13.98 8.95
N LEU A 15 34.11 -12.76 8.79
CA LEU A 15 33.13 -12.20 9.72
C LEU A 15 31.79 -12.91 9.46
N LEU A 16 31.73 -14.21 9.81
CA LEU A 16 30.46 -14.87 10.06
C LEU A 16 29.91 -14.26 11.34
N GLY A 17 29.03 -13.27 11.21
CA GLY A 17 28.24 -12.81 12.35
C GLY A 17 27.56 -14.02 12.96
N CYS A 18 27.80 -14.28 14.24
CA CYS A 18 27.07 -15.30 14.98
C CYS A 18 25.59 -14.91 14.94
N ALA A 19 24.78 -15.66 14.18
CA ALA A 19 23.34 -15.60 14.33
C ALA A 19 23.02 -15.92 15.79
N ALA A 20 22.37 -15.01 16.50
CA ALA A 20 21.96 -15.26 17.87
C ALA A 20 20.96 -16.42 17.85
N ALA A 21 21.15 -17.40 18.74
CA ALA A 21 20.19 -18.50 18.87
C ALA A 21 18.77 -17.94 19.17
N PRO A 22 17.70 -18.56 18.64
CA PRO A 22 16.33 -18.15 18.95
C PRO A 22 16.06 -18.13 20.46
N ASP A 23 15.28 -17.17 20.92
CA ASP A 23 14.92 -17.05 22.34
C ASP A 23 13.90 -18.15 22.70
N PRO A 24 14.26 -19.14 23.55
CA PRO A 24 13.33 -20.21 23.94
C PRO A 24 12.08 -19.69 24.66
N ALA A 25 12.15 -18.52 25.29
CA ALA A 25 11.00 -17.93 25.97
C ALA A 25 9.91 -17.44 25.00
N LEU A 26 10.23 -17.29 23.72
CA LEU A 26 9.29 -16.83 22.69
C LEU A 26 8.67 -18.00 21.91
N GLU A 27 8.94 -19.25 22.25
CA GLU A 27 8.54 -20.43 21.45
C GLU A 27 7.02 -20.52 21.27
N GLU A 28 6.26 -20.42 22.35
CA GLU A 28 4.77 -20.44 22.29
C GLU A 28 4.23 -19.30 21.41
N ALA A 29 4.84 -18.11 21.50
CA ALA A 29 4.47 -16.97 20.66
C ALA A 29 4.83 -17.18 19.18
N TRP A 30 5.89 -17.96 18.87
CA TRP A 30 6.22 -18.37 17.51
C TRP A 30 5.10 -19.21 16.91
N GLU A 31 4.76 -20.29 17.60
CA GLU A 31 3.84 -21.31 17.13
C GLU A 31 2.44 -20.74 17.00
N GLY A 32 2.02 -19.92 17.97
CA GLY A 32 0.78 -19.18 17.90
C GLY A 32 0.72 -18.22 16.71
N TRP A 33 1.81 -17.48 16.44
CA TRP A 33 1.88 -16.58 15.29
C TRP A 33 1.86 -17.33 13.95
N LYS A 34 2.63 -18.42 13.82
CA LYS A 34 2.63 -19.26 12.62
C LYS A 34 1.25 -19.85 12.36
N SER A 35 0.61 -20.38 13.40
CA SER A 35 -0.75 -20.94 13.31
C SER A 35 -1.77 -19.87 12.89
N LEU A 36 -1.72 -18.68 13.51
CA LEU A 36 -2.62 -17.57 13.20
C LEU A 36 -2.54 -17.11 11.74
N TYR A 37 -1.34 -17.12 11.15
CA TYR A 37 -1.10 -16.65 9.78
C TYR A 37 -0.81 -17.76 8.78
N ALA A 38 -1.09 -19.03 9.14
CA ALA A 38 -0.88 -20.21 8.32
C ALA A 38 0.53 -20.27 7.69
N LYS A 39 1.56 -20.04 8.50
CA LYS A 39 2.97 -20.03 8.06
C LYS A 39 3.58 -21.42 8.20
N GLU A 40 4.16 -21.89 7.10
CA GLU A 40 4.85 -23.17 7.00
C GLU A 40 6.21 -22.96 6.35
N TYR A 41 7.24 -23.64 6.85
CA TYR A 41 8.61 -23.47 6.40
C TYR A 41 9.30 -24.84 6.22
N PRO A 42 10.03 -25.06 5.12
CA PRO A 42 10.78 -26.29 4.93
C PRO A 42 12.16 -26.21 5.58
N GLY A 43 12.51 -27.23 6.37
CA GLY A 43 13.88 -27.46 6.87
C GLY A 43 14.47 -26.25 7.61
N GLU A 44 15.69 -25.86 7.24
CA GLU A 44 16.44 -24.79 7.91
C GLU A 44 15.87 -23.38 7.70
N ALA A 45 14.92 -23.21 6.77
CA ALA A 45 14.29 -21.91 6.53
C ALA A 45 13.51 -21.40 7.75
N GLU A 46 12.99 -22.31 8.58
CA GLU A 46 12.24 -21.93 9.77
C GLU A 46 13.09 -21.14 10.78
N ALA A 47 14.32 -21.59 11.03
CA ALA A 47 15.21 -20.91 11.97
C ALA A 47 15.51 -19.47 11.54
N ILE A 48 15.71 -19.26 10.23
CA ILE A 48 15.93 -17.92 9.65
C ILE A 48 14.68 -17.05 9.80
N ARG A 49 13.51 -17.60 9.47
CA ARG A 49 12.22 -16.88 9.57
C ARG A 49 11.89 -16.50 11.01
N ARG A 50 12.21 -17.41 11.94
CA ARG A 50 12.10 -17.17 13.38
C ARG A 50 13.01 -16.03 13.84
N GLU A 51 14.27 -16.03 13.41
CA GLU A 51 15.21 -14.95 13.78
C GLU A 51 14.69 -13.58 13.30
N ILE A 52 14.24 -13.49 12.05
CA ILE A 52 13.65 -12.26 11.48
C ILE A 52 12.44 -11.81 12.29
N TRP A 53 11.56 -12.76 12.66
CA TRP A 53 10.39 -12.48 13.48
C TRP A 53 10.75 -11.90 14.85
N GLU A 54 11.75 -12.45 15.54
CA GLU A 54 12.21 -11.91 16.83
C GLU A 54 12.84 -10.54 16.68
N GLN A 55 13.61 -10.31 15.62
CA GLN A 55 14.16 -8.98 15.32
C GLN A 55 13.04 -7.95 15.09
N ASN A 56 11.98 -8.34 14.37
CA ASN A 56 10.79 -7.50 14.15
C ASN A 56 10.02 -7.26 15.46
N LEU A 57 9.88 -8.28 16.31
CA LEU A 57 9.25 -8.14 17.62
C LEU A 57 10.00 -7.14 18.51
N ARG A 58 11.34 -7.22 18.56
CA ARG A 58 12.19 -6.28 19.32
C ARG A 58 12.02 -4.84 18.83
N HIS A 59 11.95 -4.63 17.51
CA HIS A 59 11.67 -3.33 16.91
C HIS A 59 10.31 -2.77 17.33
N ILE A 60 9.25 -3.58 17.24
CA ILE A 60 7.89 -3.22 17.64
C ILE A 60 7.86 -2.83 19.13
N GLN A 61 8.47 -3.64 19.99
CA GLN A 61 8.52 -3.38 21.42
C GLN A 61 9.26 -2.08 21.74
N GLN A 62 10.40 -1.83 21.09
CA GLN A 62 11.16 -0.59 21.28
C GLN A 62 10.36 0.63 20.86
N HIS A 63 9.76 0.60 19.66
CA HIS A 63 8.92 1.69 19.17
C HIS A 63 7.74 1.97 20.11
N ASN A 64 7.05 0.93 20.59
CA ASN A 64 5.91 1.10 21.48
C ASN A 64 6.31 1.60 22.87
N ARG A 65 7.54 1.32 23.34
CA ARG A 65 8.09 1.98 24.54
C ARG A 65 8.30 3.47 24.30
N GLU A 66 8.83 3.87 23.15
CA GLU A 66 9.01 5.28 22.79
C GLU A 66 7.67 6.02 22.62
N GLU A 67 6.67 5.36 22.04
CA GLU A 67 5.30 5.87 21.96
C GLU A 67 4.72 6.14 23.35
N SER A 68 4.90 5.22 24.32
CA SER A 68 4.46 5.43 25.70
C SER A 68 5.15 6.61 26.41
N GLN A 69 6.28 7.09 25.87
CA GLN A 69 7.00 8.27 26.32
C GLN A 69 6.59 9.54 25.55
N GLY A 70 5.59 9.46 24.66
CA GLY A 70 5.10 10.57 23.84
C GLY A 70 5.99 10.93 22.64
N LYS A 71 6.92 10.05 22.24
CA LYS A 71 7.82 10.32 21.09
C LYS A 71 7.16 10.03 19.74
N HIS A 72 6.15 9.18 19.72
CA HIS A 72 5.39 8.79 18.52
C HIS A 72 3.90 8.94 18.78
N SER A 73 3.11 9.16 17.73
CA SER A 73 1.65 9.28 17.77
C SER A 73 0.91 8.03 17.29
N TYR A 74 1.62 6.92 17.11
CA TYR A 74 1.11 5.67 16.58
C TYR A 74 1.80 4.47 17.21
N ARG A 75 1.15 3.31 17.16
CA ARG A 75 1.68 2.04 17.67
C ARG A 75 1.90 1.05 16.55
N LEU A 76 2.88 0.18 16.76
CA LEU A 76 3.15 -0.96 15.90
C LEU A 76 2.58 -2.25 16.50
N ALA A 77 2.30 -3.24 15.67
CA ALA A 77 1.97 -4.59 16.12
C ALA A 77 2.53 -5.64 15.16
N MET A 78 2.76 -6.84 15.69
CA MET A 78 3.15 -7.98 14.89
C MET A 78 1.98 -8.38 13.98
N ASN A 79 2.24 -8.52 12.68
CA ASN A 79 1.26 -8.92 11.68
C ASN A 79 1.81 -10.07 10.83
N HIS A 80 1.11 -10.43 9.75
CA HIS A 80 1.49 -11.53 8.85
C HIS A 80 2.81 -11.32 8.07
N PHE A 81 3.40 -10.11 8.11
CA PHE A 81 4.73 -9.81 7.56
C PHE A 81 5.85 -9.97 8.59
N GLY A 82 5.54 -10.51 9.77
CA GLY A 82 6.48 -10.64 10.89
C GLY A 82 7.77 -11.38 10.57
N ASP A 83 7.73 -12.35 9.65
CA ASP A 83 8.86 -13.18 9.22
C ASP A 83 9.61 -12.63 8.00
N LEU A 84 9.24 -11.43 7.52
CA LEU A 84 9.91 -10.78 6.41
C LEU A 84 10.88 -9.71 6.91
N THR A 85 12.07 -9.71 6.32
CA THR A 85 12.96 -8.55 6.41
C THR A 85 12.29 -7.35 5.75
N ASN A 86 12.73 -6.14 6.10
CA ASN A 86 12.20 -4.95 5.44
C ASN A 86 12.53 -4.93 3.94
N GLN A 87 13.64 -5.54 3.52
CA GLN A 87 13.98 -5.66 2.10
C GLN A 87 13.00 -6.59 1.37
N GLU A 88 12.79 -7.82 1.86
CA GLU A 88 11.83 -8.77 1.26
C GLU A 88 10.42 -8.16 1.20
N PHE A 89 9.98 -7.51 2.28
CA PHE A 89 8.70 -6.80 2.31
C PHE A 89 8.61 -5.72 1.22
N ASN A 90 9.68 -4.95 1.02
CA ASN A 90 9.72 -3.91 0.00
C ASN A 90 9.69 -4.48 -1.43
N GLU A 91 10.36 -5.60 -1.66
CA GLU A 91 10.37 -6.28 -2.96
C GLU A 91 9.00 -6.89 -3.30
N LEU A 92 8.28 -7.41 -2.30
CA LEU A 92 6.98 -8.06 -2.49
C LEU A 92 5.81 -7.07 -2.57
N MET A 93 5.76 -6.08 -1.65
CA MET A 93 4.52 -5.34 -1.40
C MET A 93 4.43 -4.00 -2.14
N ASN A 94 5.56 -3.42 -2.52
CA ASN A 94 5.64 -2.07 -3.11
C ASN A 94 5.69 -2.13 -4.64
N GLY A 95 4.51 -2.18 -5.25
CA GLY A 95 4.34 -2.27 -6.70
C GLY A 95 4.11 -0.94 -7.44
N TYR A 96 4.23 0.22 -6.79
CA TYR A 96 4.04 1.49 -7.50
C TYR A 96 5.33 1.89 -8.22
N ILE A 97 5.22 2.19 -9.51
CA ILE A 97 6.35 2.60 -10.35
C ILE A 97 6.26 4.11 -10.65
N PRO A 98 7.15 4.95 -10.09
CA PRO A 98 7.14 6.38 -10.38
C PRO A 98 7.49 6.68 -11.84
N VAL A 99 6.93 7.78 -12.37
CA VAL A 99 7.22 8.20 -13.75
C VAL A 99 8.62 8.80 -13.83
N LYS A 100 9.43 8.35 -14.80
CA LYS A 100 10.77 8.92 -15.05
C LYS A 100 10.71 10.34 -15.63
N ARG A 101 9.61 10.71 -16.28
CA ARG A 101 9.36 12.02 -16.88
C ARG A 101 7.90 12.41 -16.64
N GLU A 102 7.64 13.64 -16.26
CA GLU A 102 6.25 14.11 -16.07
C GLU A 102 5.52 14.10 -17.42
N GLU A 103 4.46 13.31 -17.50
CA GLU A 103 3.55 13.26 -18.65
C GLU A 103 2.44 14.30 -18.46
N PRO A 104 2.02 15.04 -19.51
CA PRO A 104 0.91 15.98 -19.41
C PRO A 104 -0.38 15.25 -19.02
N ALA A 105 -0.88 15.48 -17.81
CA ALA A 105 -2.15 14.94 -17.32
C ALA A 105 -3.14 16.08 -17.03
N PRO A 106 -4.45 15.90 -17.29
CA PRO A 106 -5.46 16.89 -16.93
C PRO A 106 -5.47 17.14 -15.41
N LEU A 107 -5.04 18.34 -15.01
CA LEU A 107 -4.95 18.71 -13.60
C LEU A 107 -6.31 19.05 -13.01
N PHE A 108 -6.54 18.61 -11.78
CA PHE A 108 -7.58 19.13 -10.93
C PHE A 108 -7.25 20.58 -10.54
N ARG A 109 -8.23 21.46 -10.71
CA ARG A 109 -8.12 22.86 -10.32
C ARG A 109 -8.90 23.06 -9.02
N ALA A 110 -8.17 23.20 -7.92
CA ALA A 110 -8.76 23.61 -6.66
C ALA A 110 -9.41 24.99 -6.82
N SER A 111 -10.54 25.21 -6.16
CA SER A 111 -11.22 26.49 -6.12
C SER A 111 -10.92 27.17 -4.78
N ALA A 112 -10.40 28.39 -4.82
CA ALA A 112 -10.20 29.19 -3.60
C ALA A 112 -11.52 29.51 -2.88
N ALA A 113 -12.64 29.53 -3.61
CA ALA A 113 -13.97 29.76 -3.04
C ALA A 113 -14.58 28.52 -2.37
N LEU A 114 -14.06 27.32 -2.68
CA LEU A 114 -14.60 26.08 -2.12
C LEU A 114 -14.10 25.86 -0.70
N LYS A 115 -15.01 25.98 0.26
CA LYS A 115 -14.80 25.51 1.64
C LYS A 115 -15.15 24.03 1.72
N ALA A 116 -14.14 23.17 1.63
CA ALA A 116 -14.33 21.73 1.83
C ALA A 116 -14.84 21.45 3.25
N PRO A 117 -15.65 20.39 3.47
CA PRO A 117 -16.03 19.97 4.81
C PRO A 117 -14.81 19.75 5.70
N VAL A 118 -14.98 19.94 7.01
CA VAL A 118 -13.88 19.72 7.98
C VAL A 118 -13.51 18.24 8.07
N LYS A 119 -14.48 17.35 7.87
CA LYS A 119 -14.31 15.90 7.87
C LYS A 119 -15.06 15.25 6.72
N VAL A 120 -14.46 14.21 6.16
CA VAL A 120 -15.06 13.35 5.14
C VAL A 120 -14.67 11.91 5.45
N ASP A 121 -15.66 11.02 5.50
CA ASP A 121 -15.44 9.59 5.54
C ASP A 121 -16.38 8.91 4.54
N TRP A 122 -15.80 8.44 3.43
CA TRP A 122 -16.56 7.79 2.36
C TRP A 122 -17.01 6.36 2.72
N ARG A 123 -16.40 5.73 3.75
CA ARG A 123 -16.82 4.41 4.24
C ARG A 123 -18.23 4.49 4.81
N ALA A 124 -18.48 5.50 5.65
CA ALA A 124 -19.78 5.76 6.26
C ALA A 124 -20.88 6.12 5.22
N LYS A 125 -20.49 6.46 3.99
CA LYS A 125 -21.40 6.84 2.90
C LYS A 125 -21.63 5.73 1.87
N GLY A 126 -21.04 4.55 2.04
CA GLY A 126 -21.22 3.40 1.13
C GLY A 126 -20.35 3.41 -0.13
N TYR A 127 -19.35 4.28 -0.21
CA TYR A 127 -18.48 4.44 -1.40
C TYR A 127 -17.31 3.46 -1.42
N VAL A 128 -17.11 2.67 -0.37
CA VAL A 128 -15.88 1.90 -0.14
C VAL A 128 -16.24 0.43 0.06
N THR A 129 -15.69 -0.44 -0.79
CA THR A 129 -15.78 -1.90 -0.67
C THR A 129 -15.00 -2.43 0.54
N PRO A 130 -15.17 -3.71 0.93
CA PRO A 130 -14.30 -4.35 1.92
C PRO A 130 -12.81 -4.24 1.58
N VAL A 131 -11.94 -4.34 2.59
CA VAL A 131 -10.49 -4.41 2.37
C VAL A 131 -10.16 -5.73 1.68
N LYS A 132 -9.23 -5.66 0.71
CA LYS A 132 -8.76 -6.82 -0.06
C LYS A 132 -7.30 -7.13 0.27
N SER A 133 -6.78 -8.23 -0.27
CA SER A 133 -5.37 -8.62 -0.14
C SER A 133 -4.75 -8.81 -1.53
N GLN A 134 -3.63 -8.14 -1.80
CA GLN A 134 -2.85 -8.30 -3.03
C GLN A 134 -1.90 -9.51 -3.00
N GLY A 135 -1.69 -10.13 -1.84
CA GLY A 135 -0.71 -11.21 -1.69
C GLY A 135 0.69 -10.83 -2.20
N ASP A 136 1.40 -11.81 -2.77
CA ASP A 136 2.79 -11.68 -3.24
C ASP A 136 2.91 -11.08 -4.65
N CYS A 137 1.92 -10.29 -5.07
CA CYS A 137 1.89 -9.61 -6.35
C CYS A 137 1.96 -8.09 -6.13
N GLY A 138 2.92 -7.42 -6.76
CA GLY A 138 3.12 -5.96 -6.76
C GLY A 138 2.01 -5.20 -7.50
N SER A 139 0.76 -5.44 -7.13
CA SER A 139 -0.45 -4.98 -7.82
C SER A 139 -1.21 -3.90 -7.05
N CYS A 140 -0.62 -3.30 -6.02
CA CYS A 140 -1.21 -2.19 -5.25
C CYS A 140 -1.83 -1.08 -6.14
N TRP A 141 -1.20 -0.77 -7.28
CA TRP A 141 -1.69 0.20 -8.24
C TRP A 141 -3.06 -0.18 -8.83
N ALA A 142 -3.31 -1.48 -9.05
CA ALA A 142 -4.58 -1.99 -9.54
C ALA A 142 -5.66 -1.86 -8.45
N PHE A 143 -5.35 -2.25 -7.20
CA PHE A 143 -6.26 -2.12 -6.06
C PHE A 143 -6.61 -0.65 -5.74
N SER A 144 -5.63 0.24 -5.86
CA SER A 144 -5.86 1.68 -5.70
C SER A 144 -6.79 2.22 -6.79
N ALA A 145 -6.57 1.82 -8.05
CA ALA A 145 -7.40 2.25 -9.18
C ALA A 145 -8.83 1.68 -9.13
N THR A 146 -8.98 0.37 -8.87
CA THR A 146 -10.31 -0.24 -8.70
C THR A 146 -11.06 0.44 -7.57
N GLY A 147 -10.44 0.67 -6.41
CA GLY A 147 -11.07 1.36 -5.27
C GLY A 147 -11.62 2.75 -5.61
N ALA A 148 -10.92 3.53 -6.43
CA ALA A 148 -11.42 4.83 -6.89
C ALA A 148 -12.55 4.69 -7.93
N LEU A 149 -12.48 3.69 -8.82
CA LEU A 149 -13.56 3.37 -9.76
C LEU A 149 -14.81 2.85 -9.06
N GLU A 150 -14.68 2.06 -7.99
CA GLU A 150 -15.79 1.57 -7.17
C GLU A 150 -16.54 2.75 -6.53
N GLY A 151 -15.81 3.71 -5.96
CA GLY A 151 -16.38 4.95 -5.42
C GLY A 151 -17.08 5.80 -6.50
N LEU A 152 -16.51 5.86 -7.71
CA LEU A 152 -17.14 6.52 -8.86
C LEU A 152 -18.45 5.82 -9.26
N MET A 153 -18.45 4.49 -9.36
CA MET A 153 -19.64 3.72 -9.72
C MET A 153 -20.75 3.88 -8.70
N PHE A 154 -20.43 3.88 -7.41
CA PHE A 154 -21.39 4.17 -6.36
C PHE A 154 -21.96 5.58 -6.50
N ARG A 155 -21.12 6.59 -6.74
CA ARG A 155 -21.56 7.98 -6.98
C ARG A 155 -22.55 8.10 -8.14
N ARG A 156 -22.32 7.36 -9.23
CA ARG A 156 -23.13 7.43 -10.46
C ARG A 156 -24.43 6.65 -10.37
N THR A 157 -24.39 5.49 -9.72
CA THR A 157 -25.47 4.48 -9.83
C THR A 157 -26.16 4.18 -8.50
N GLY A 158 -25.61 4.62 -7.37
CA GLY A 158 -26.03 4.24 -6.03
C GLY A 158 -25.73 2.77 -5.67
N LYS A 159 -25.07 2.01 -6.56
CA LYS A 159 -24.74 0.60 -6.34
C LYS A 159 -23.24 0.42 -6.18
N LEU A 160 -22.84 -0.19 -5.06
CA LEU A 160 -21.45 -0.52 -4.80
C LEU A 160 -21.15 -1.85 -5.48
N VAL A 161 -20.21 -1.85 -6.42
CA VAL A 161 -19.81 -3.03 -7.18
C VAL A 161 -18.35 -3.29 -6.88
N VAL A 162 -17.98 -4.54 -6.61
CA VAL A 162 -16.59 -4.93 -6.42
C VAL A 162 -15.96 -5.17 -7.80
N LEU A 163 -14.94 -4.39 -8.14
CA LEU A 163 -14.31 -4.40 -9.47
C LEU A 163 -13.08 -5.32 -9.50
N SER A 164 -12.76 -5.80 -10.69
CA SER A 164 -11.66 -6.75 -10.91
C SER A 164 -10.30 -6.05 -11.00
N GLU A 165 -9.43 -6.30 -10.03
CA GLU A 165 -8.02 -5.93 -10.14
C GLU A 165 -7.30 -6.76 -11.21
N GLN A 166 -7.65 -8.04 -11.34
CA GLN A 166 -7.00 -8.94 -12.31
C GLN A 166 -7.18 -8.48 -13.75
N ASN A 167 -8.35 -7.93 -14.08
CA ASN A 167 -8.58 -7.33 -15.38
C ASN A 167 -7.57 -6.20 -15.66
N LEU A 168 -7.23 -5.37 -14.67
CA LEU A 168 -6.22 -4.34 -14.85
C LEU A 168 -4.81 -4.93 -14.99
N ILE A 169 -4.47 -5.91 -14.14
CA ILE A 169 -3.16 -6.59 -14.15
C ILE A 169 -2.86 -7.20 -15.52
N ASP A 170 -3.84 -7.90 -16.10
CA ASP A 170 -3.66 -8.64 -17.35
C ASP A 170 -3.75 -7.74 -18.60
N CYS A 171 -4.49 -6.64 -18.54
CA CYS A 171 -4.89 -5.88 -19.74
C CYS A 171 -4.23 -4.51 -19.92
N THR A 172 -3.36 -4.07 -19.00
CA THR A 172 -2.76 -2.72 -19.05
C THR A 172 -1.26 -2.71 -19.38
N GLN A 173 -0.69 -3.86 -19.77
CA GLN A 173 0.75 -3.96 -20.06
C GLN A 173 1.18 -3.05 -21.21
N ASN A 174 0.37 -2.96 -22.26
CA ASN A 174 0.58 -2.06 -23.40
C ASN A 174 0.46 -0.56 -23.06
N LEU A 175 -0.05 -0.22 -21.87
CA LEU A 175 -0.11 1.16 -21.37
C LEU A 175 0.99 1.45 -20.34
N GLY A 176 1.97 0.55 -20.19
CA GLY A 176 3.16 0.75 -19.37
C GLY A 176 3.05 0.26 -17.93
N ASN A 177 2.00 -0.48 -17.58
CA ASN A 177 2.00 -1.29 -16.35
C ASN A 177 2.73 -2.62 -16.60
N ALA A 178 3.22 -3.26 -15.55
CA ALA A 178 4.03 -4.48 -15.63
C ALA A 178 3.41 -5.63 -14.82
N GLY A 179 2.07 -5.68 -14.74
CA GLY A 179 1.36 -6.72 -14.00
C GLY A 179 1.76 -6.75 -12.53
N CYS A 180 2.24 -7.91 -12.06
CA CYS A 180 2.72 -8.10 -10.69
C CYS A 180 4.10 -7.46 -10.43
N ARG A 181 4.83 -7.02 -11.46
CA ARG A 181 6.09 -6.26 -11.30
C ARG A 181 5.87 -4.76 -11.06
N GLY A 182 4.61 -4.33 -11.01
CA GLY A 182 4.24 -2.97 -10.65
C GLY A 182 3.59 -2.15 -11.75
N GLY A 183 3.16 -0.94 -11.41
CA GLY A 183 2.40 -0.09 -12.31
C GLY A 183 1.94 1.22 -11.66
N ARG A 184 0.98 1.87 -12.31
CA ARG A 184 0.40 3.16 -11.92
C ARG A 184 -1.11 3.14 -12.09
N MET A 185 -1.78 4.05 -11.38
CA MET A 185 -3.25 4.14 -11.37
C MET A 185 -3.79 4.83 -12.64
N GLN A 186 -3.05 5.80 -13.19
CA GLN A 186 -3.49 6.57 -14.37
C GLN A 186 -3.61 5.71 -15.63
N PRO A 187 -2.63 4.83 -15.99
CA PRO A 187 -2.80 3.89 -17.09
C PRO A 187 -4.01 2.96 -16.91
N ALA A 188 -4.34 2.58 -15.66
CA ALA A 188 -5.54 1.80 -15.38
C ALA A 188 -6.82 2.57 -15.71
N PHE A 189 -6.94 3.85 -15.31
CA PHE A 189 -8.08 4.68 -15.69
C PHE A 189 -8.14 4.92 -17.20
N GLN A 190 -6.99 5.14 -17.85
CA GLN A 190 -6.90 5.27 -19.30
C GLN A 190 -7.38 4.01 -20.01
N TYR A 191 -7.01 2.83 -19.52
CA TYR A 191 -7.51 1.55 -20.02
C TYR A 191 -9.03 1.48 -19.92
N VAL A 192 -9.61 1.72 -18.75
CA VAL A 192 -11.08 1.61 -18.56
C VAL A 192 -11.83 2.54 -19.51
N ARG A 193 -11.32 3.76 -19.73
CA ARG A 193 -11.85 4.69 -20.74
C ARG A 193 -11.74 4.12 -22.16
N ASN A 194 -10.54 3.74 -22.57
CA ASN A 194 -10.24 3.33 -23.96
C ASN A 194 -10.92 1.99 -24.32
N ASN A 195 -10.96 1.05 -23.37
CA ASN A 195 -11.56 -0.27 -23.50
C ASN A 195 -13.10 -0.21 -23.42
N GLY A 196 -13.66 0.91 -22.95
CA GLY A 196 -15.09 1.10 -22.78
C GLY A 196 -15.70 0.29 -21.63
N GLY A 197 -14.86 -0.20 -20.70
CA GLY A 197 -15.31 -0.95 -19.54
C GLY A 197 -14.22 -1.63 -18.70
N LEU A 198 -14.63 -2.05 -17.51
CA LEU A 198 -13.90 -2.94 -16.60
C LEU A 198 -14.86 -4.02 -16.08
N ASN A 199 -14.41 -5.26 -15.92
CA ASN A 199 -15.20 -6.34 -15.36
C ASN A 199 -15.33 -6.26 -13.82
N SER A 200 -16.34 -6.96 -13.28
CA SER A 200 -16.48 -7.16 -11.84
C SER A 200 -15.51 -8.23 -11.33
N GLU A 201 -15.21 -8.20 -10.04
CA GLU A 201 -14.45 -9.26 -9.37
C GLU A 201 -15.10 -10.64 -9.55
N HIS A 202 -16.43 -10.71 -9.55
CA HIS A 202 -17.14 -11.97 -9.75
C HIS A 202 -16.89 -12.59 -11.14
N SER A 203 -16.91 -11.77 -12.19
CA SER A 203 -16.71 -12.20 -13.58
C SER A 203 -15.25 -12.41 -13.97
N TYR A 204 -14.32 -11.74 -13.26
CA TYR A 204 -12.89 -11.82 -13.51
C TYR A 204 -12.14 -11.80 -12.17
N PRO A 205 -12.12 -12.94 -11.44
CA PRO A 205 -11.57 -12.99 -10.09
C PRO A 205 -10.06 -12.73 -10.02
N TYR A 206 -9.63 -12.20 -8.88
CA TYR A 206 -8.23 -12.02 -8.53
C TYR A 206 -7.47 -13.35 -8.45
N GLN A 207 -6.33 -13.42 -9.13
CA GLN A 207 -5.45 -14.59 -9.15
C GLN A 207 -4.06 -14.30 -8.58
N GLY A 208 -3.69 -13.02 -8.40
CA GLY A 208 -2.38 -12.65 -7.86
C GLY A 208 -1.20 -13.02 -8.76
N THR A 209 -1.42 -13.13 -10.07
CA THR A 209 -0.40 -13.48 -11.06
C THR A 209 -0.63 -12.72 -12.36
N ASP A 210 0.41 -12.49 -13.15
CA ASP A 210 0.37 -11.89 -14.49
C ASP A 210 0.70 -12.90 -15.61
N ASN A 211 0.61 -14.20 -15.31
CA ASN A 211 0.87 -15.29 -16.27
C ASN A 211 -0.29 -15.51 -17.26
N SER A 212 -1.44 -14.88 -17.01
CA SER A 212 -2.64 -14.99 -17.83
C SER A 212 -2.68 -13.91 -18.91
N ARG A 213 -3.24 -14.25 -20.08
CA ARG A 213 -3.58 -13.24 -21.08
C ARG A 213 -4.77 -12.40 -20.59
N CYS A 214 -4.93 -11.18 -21.11
CA CYS A 214 -6.12 -10.38 -20.90
C CYS A 214 -7.40 -11.13 -21.33
N ARG A 215 -8.36 -11.31 -20.40
CA ARG A 215 -9.64 -12.02 -20.62
C ARG A 215 -10.86 -11.12 -20.47
N TYR A 216 -10.72 -9.82 -20.73
CA TYR A 216 -11.83 -8.88 -20.62
C TYR A 216 -13.03 -9.33 -21.47
N ASN A 217 -14.21 -9.38 -20.86
CA ASN A 217 -15.46 -9.68 -21.56
C ASN A 217 -16.39 -8.46 -21.53
N PRO A 218 -16.74 -7.85 -22.68
CA PRO A 218 -17.64 -6.69 -22.71
C PRO A 218 -19.05 -6.98 -22.20
N ARG A 219 -19.49 -8.25 -22.19
CA ARG A 219 -20.80 -8.66 -21.66
C ARG A 219 -20.87 -8.58 -20.13
N ASP A 220 -19.73 -8.73 -19.46
CA ASP A 220 -19.62 -8.73 -17.99
C ASP A 220 -19.12 -7.39 -17.45
N LYS A 221 -19.32 -6.32 -18.22
CA LYS A 221 -18.85 -4.97 -17.86
C LYS A 221 -19.57 -4.46 -16.61
N ALA A 222 -18.79 -4.01 -15.63
CA ALA A 222 -19.26 -3.55 -14.33
C ALA A 222 -18.97 -2.06 -14.07
N ALA A 223 -17.95 -1.48 -14.70
CA ALA A 223 -17.62 -0.07 -14.56
C ALA A 223 -17.22 0.57 -15.89
N THR A 224 -17.39 1.90 -15.96
CA THR A 224 -16.87 2.77 -17.03
C THR A 224 -16.43 4.09 -16.43
N CYS A 225 -15.47 4.76 -17.07
CA CYS A 225 -15.11 6.14 -16.79
C CYS A 225 -14.87 6.90 -18.11
N SER A 226 -15.05 8.21 -18.10
CA SER A 226 -14.78 9.08 -19.26
C SER A 226 -13.31 9.53 -19.32
N GLY A 227 -12.56 9.31 -18.23
CA GLY A 227 -11.16 9.71 -18.10
C GLY A 227 -10.75 9.78 -16.63
N PHE A 228 -9.73 10.60 -16.35
CA PHE A 228 -9.25 10.84 -15.00
C PHE A 228 -8.72 12.27 -14.87
N ARG A 229 -8.53 12.72 -13.62
CA ARG A 229 -7.76 13.92 -13.30
C ARG A 229 -6.67 13.58 -12.30
N THR A 230 -5.59 14.35 -12.36
CA THR A 230 -4.47 14.28 -11.41
C THR A 230 -4.51 15.51 -10.50
N VAL A 231 -4.25 15.32 -9.21
CA VAL A 231 -4.09 16.42 -8.25
C VAL A 231 -2.70 17.03 -8.43
N PRO A 232 -2.54 18.37 -8.40
CA PRO A 232 -1.23 19.00 -8.45
C PRO A 232 -0.28 18.44 -7.38
N LYS A 233 0.92 18.05 -7.80
CA LYS A 233 1.94 17.41 -6.97
C LYS A 233 2.22 18.20 -5.69
N GLY A 234 2.18 17.52 -4.56
CA GLY A 234 2.43 18.06 -3.22
C GLY A 234 1.33 18.97 -2.66
N ASN A 235 0.22 19.16 -3.38
CA ASN A 235 -0.83 20.10 -2.97
C ASN A 235 -1.92 19.41 -2.14
N GLU A 236 -1.72 19.36 -0.82
CA GLU A 236 -2.66 18.76 0.14
C GLU A 236 -4.03 19.47 0.16
N VAL A 237 -4.08 20.78 -0.12
CA VAL A 237 -5.35 21.53 -0.21
C VAL A 237 -6.16 21.07 -1.42
N ALA A 238 -5.51 20.92 -2.58
CA ALA A 238 -6.16 20.39 -3.78
C ALA A 238 -6.58 18.93 -3.60
N LEU A 239 -5.77 18.12 -2.90
CA LEU A 239 -6.13 16.74 -2.55
C LEU A 239 -7.38 16.70 -1.66
N GLN A 240 -7.45 17.56 -0.64
CA GLN A 240 -8.61 17.64 0.26
C GLN A 240 -9.89 17.99 -0.50
N GLN A 241 -9.81 18.97 -1.40
CA GLN A 241 -10.95 19.37 -2.24
C GLN A 241 -11.34 18.26 -3.23
N ALA A 242 -10.38 17.56 -3.82
CA ALA A 242 -10.63 16.44 -4.71
C ALA A 242 -11.41 15.33 -3.99
N VAL A 243 -10.94 14.90 -2.81
CA VAL A 243 -11.62 13.88 -1.98
C VAL A 243 -13.02 14.33 -1.58
N ALA A 244 -13.17 15.58 -1.15
CA ALA A 244 -14.45 16.12 -0.71
C ALA A 244 -15.52 16.16 -1.80
N THR A 245 -15.11 16.47 -3.04
CA THR A 245 -16.04 16.75 -4.15
C THR A 245 -16.20 15.61 -5.13
N ASN A 246 -15.25 14.67 -5.16
CA ASN A 246 -15.23 13.61 -6.17
C ASN A 246 -15.38 12.18 -5.63
N GLY A 247 -15.16 11.95 -4.34
CA GLY A 247 -15.16 10.60 -3.77
C GLY A 247 -13.76 10.16 -3.33
N PRO A 248 -13.55 8.85 -3.15
CA PRO A 248 -12.22 8.29 -2.92
C PRO A 248 -11.23 8.64 -4.05
N VAL A 249 -9.97 8.88 -3.68
CA VAL A 249 -8.89 9.28 -4.61
C VAL A 249 -7.74 8.29 -4.49
N SER A 250 -7.22 7.80 -5.62
CA SER A 250 -6.02 6.98 -5.64
C SER A 250 -4.80 7.84 -5.31
N VAL A 251 -3.94 7.37 -4.41
CA VAL A 251 -2.72 8.07 -3.98
C VAL A 251 -1.53 7.12 -3.95
N ALA A 252 -0.33 7.62 -4.19
CA ALA A 252 0.91 6.92 -3.89
C ALA A 252 1.53 7.44 -2.59
N VAL A 253 2.16 6.56 -1.81
CA VAL A 253 2.85 6.86 -0.55
C VAL A 253 4.20 6.14 -0.48
N ASP A 254 5.14 6.67 0.29
CA ASP A 254 6.37 5.97 0.66
C ASP A 254 6.07 5.00 1.80
N ALA A 255 5.92 3.72 1.45
CA ALA A 255 5.61 2.65 2.39
C ALA A 255 6.84 1.83 2.80
N ARG A 256 8.06 2.32 2.51
CA ARG A 256 9.27 1.47 2.63
C ARG A 256 9.75 1.22 4.04
N SER A 257 9.36 2.09 4.98
CA SER A 257 9.85 2.00 6.35
C SER A 257 9.32 0.75 7.07
N ARG A 258 10.15 0.19 7.95
CA ARG A 258 9.75 -0.89 8.87
C ARG A 258 8.57 -0.49 9.77
N ASN A 259 8.44 0.79 10.09
CA ASN A 259 7.29 1.31 10.85
C ASN A 259 5.99 1.24 10.04
N PHE A 260 6.05 1.48 8.73
CA PHE A 260 4.89 1.33 7.85
C PHE A 260 4.48 -0.15 7.74
N GLN A 261 5.45 -1.05 7.58
CA GLN A 261 5.24 -2.51 7.55
C GLN A 261 4.43 -3.01 8.76
N PHE A 262 4.69 -2.48 9.96
CA PHE A 262 4.06 -2.91 11.21
C PHE A 262 3.05 -1.94 11.80
N TYR A 263 2.62 -0.92 11.04
CA TYR A 263 1.61 0.01 11.53
C TYR A 263 0.36 -0.74 12.02
N ASN A 264 -0.19 -0.31 13.15
CA ASN A 264 -1.39 -0.88 13.76
C ASN A 264 -2.45 0.19 14.02
N SER A 265 -2.10 1.26 14.73
CA SER A 265 -3.08 2.27 15.14
C SER A 265 -2.42 3.62 15.44
N GLY A 266 -3.25 4.67 15.58
CA GLY A 266 -2.81 6.05 15.80
C GLY A 266 -2.51 6.79 14.49
N ILE A 267 -2.02 8.03 14.60
CA ILE A 267 -1.73 8.89 13.44
C ILE A 267 -0.28 8.67 13.05
N PHE A 268 -0.07 8.03 11.91
CA PHE A 268 1.26 7.72 11.37
C PHE A 268 1.96 8.98 10.88
N THR A 269 3.27 9.04 11.11
CA THR A 269 4.16 10.07 10.57
C THR A 269 5.35 9.38 9.91
N CYS A 270 5.68 9.81 8.70
CA CYS A 270 6.84 9.26 8.02
C CYS A 270 8.14 9.82 8.63
N PRO A 271 9.23 9.03 8.65
CA PRO A 271 10.57 9.56 8.83
C PRO A 271 10.84 10.77 7.92
N SER A 272 11.53 11.78 8.44
CA SER A 272 11.83 13.02 7.73
C SER A 272 12.46 12.75 6.35
N GLY A 273 11.96 13.44 5.32
CA GLY A 273 12.47 13.34 3.94
C GLY A 273 11.89 12.19 3.11
N GLN A 274 10.98 11.36 3.64
CA GLN A 274 10.29 10.33 2.86
C GLN A 274 9.17 10.91 1.99
N GLN A 275 9.50 11.17 0.72
CA GLN A 275 8.54 11.53 -0.33
C GLN A 275 8.72 10.71 -1.61
N ASN A 276 9.59 9.68 -1.57
CA ASN A 276 9.84 8.77 -2.67
C ASN A 276 8.82 7.63 -2.62
N VAL A 277 7.65 7.93 -3.18
CA VAL A 277 6.49 7.03 -3.16
C VAL A 277 6.78 5.68 -3.82
N SER A 278 6.31 4.59 -3.19
CA SER A 278 6.60 3.20 -3.57
C SER A 278 5.37 2.29 -3.56
N HIS A 279 4.27 2.73 -2.94
CA HIS A 279 3.05 1.96 -2.76
C HIS A 279 1.82 2.78 -3.11
N ALA A 280 0.83 2.17 -3.75
CA ALA A 280 -0.42 2.82 -4.08
C ALA A 280 -1.52 2.41 -3.09
N MET A 281 -2.23 3.39 -2.56
CA MET A 281 -3.35 3.24 -1.63
C MET A 281 -4.57 4.01 -2.10
N LEU A 282 -5.70 3.86 -1.42
CA LEU A 282 -6.91 4.63 -1.69
C LEU A 282 -7.18 5.60 -0.54
N LEU A 283 -7.22 6.89 -0.83
CA LEU A 283 -7.62 7.92 0.12
C LEU A 283 -9.14 8.02 0.18
N VAL A 284 -9.72 7.58 1.30
CA VAL A 284 -11.18 7.47 1.48
C VAL A 284 -11.74 8.57 2.38
N GLY A 285 -10.91 9.49 2.86
CA GLY A 285 -11.39 10.55 3.74
C GLY A 285 -10.28 11.28 4.48
N TYR A 286 -10.70 12.16 5.37
CA TYR A 286 -9.88 12.87 6.33
C TYR A 286 -10.73 13.32 7.51
N ASP A 287 -10.10 13.48 8.65
CA ASP A 287 -10.73 13.99 9.86
C ASP A 287 -9.68 14.70 10.74
N THR A 288 -10.12 15.23 11.88
CA THR A 288 -9.30 15.90 12.87
C THR A 288 -9.55 15.30 14.24
N ALA A 289 -8.50 14.84 14.91
CA ALA A 289 -8.57 14.34 16.29
C ALA A 289 -7.96 15.34 17.28
N PRO A 290 -8.51 15.44 18.51
CA PRO A 290 -7.83 16.13 19.60
C PRO A 290 -6.63 15.29 20.08
N VAL A 291 -5.45 15.91 20.15
CA VAL A 291 -4.23 15.31 20.71
C VAL A 291 -3.69 16.27 21.77
N GLY A 292 -3.89 15.93 23.05
CA GLY A 292 -3.64 16.84 24.15
C GLY A 292 -4.50 18.11 24.03
N LYS A 293 -3.84 19.28 23.95
CA LYS A 293 -4.50 20.58 23.74
C LYS A 293 -4.59 20.99 22.26
N CYS A 294 -4.00 20.20 21.36
CA CYS A 294 -3.91 20.52 19.94
C CYS A 294 -4.94 19.72 19.13
N LYS A 295 -5.23 20.20 17.92
CA LYS A 295 -6.00 19.46 16.91
C LYS A 295 -5.04 18.96 15.84
N VAL A 296 -5.10 17.67 15.54
CA VAL A 296 -4.25 17.04 14.53
C VAL A 296 -5.15 16.47 13.44
N SER A 297 -4.96 16.96 12.22
CA SER A 297 -5.65 16.45 11.05
C SER A 297 -4.96 15.23 10.49
N TYR A 298 -5.72 14.29 9.94
CA TYR A 298 -5.19 13.07 9.33
C TYR A 298 -6.00 12.65 8.11
N TRP A 299 -5.31 12.03 7.16
CA TRP A 299 -5.87 11.31 6.03
C TRP A 299 -6.32 9.91 6.45
N ILE A 300 -7.38 9.40 5.84
CA ILE A 300 -7.87 8.02 6.04
C ILE A 300 -7.54 7.22 4.78
N LEU A 301 -6.54 6.36 4.86
CA LEU A 301 -6.05 5.54 3.75
C LEU A 301 -6.55 4.10 3.90
N LYS A 302 -7.07 3.53 2.82
CA LYS A 302 -7.39 2.10 2.67
C LYS A 302 -6.20 1.40 2.00
N ASN A 303 -5.73 0.33 2.61
CA ASN A 303 -4.66 -0.52 2.08
C ASN A 303 -5.20 -1.77 1.34
N SER A 304 -4.31 -2.50 0.69
CA SER A 304 -4.55 -3.75 -0.03
C SER A 304 -3.76 -4.93 0.55
N TRP A 305 -3.46 -4.90 1.85
CA TRP A 305 -2.67 -5.93 2.55
C TRP A 305 -3.50 -6.70 3.59
N SER A 306 -4.76 -7.00 3.26
CA SER A 306 -5.75 -7.61 4.15
C SER A 306 -6.15 -6.75 5.36
N GLU A 307 -7.16 -7.21 6.10
CA GLU A 307 -7.60 -6.58 7.36
C GLU A 307 -6.64 -6.84 8.52
N CYS A 308 -5.71 -7.80 8.39
CA CYS A 308 -4.72 -8.13 9.41
C CYS A 308 -3.57 -7.11 9.51
N TRP A 309 -3.53 -6.13 8.60
CA TRP A 309 -2.57 -5.02 8.65
C TRP A 309 -3.26 -3.73 9.09
N GLY A 310 -2.58 -2.92 9.91
CA GLY A 310 -3.09 -1.61 10.31
C GLY A 310 -4.40 -1.67 11.09
N LEU A 311 -5.18 -0.61 10.96
CA LEU A 311 -6.47 -0.46 11.62
C LEU A 311 -7.55 -1.15 10.78
N LYS A 312 -7.62 -2.49 10.85
CA LYS A 312 -8.49 -3.32 10.01
C LYS A 312 -8.31 -3.03 8.51
N GLY A 313 -7.06 -2.94 8.06
CA GLY A 313 -6.69 -2.61 6.68
C GLY A 313 -6.63 -1.12 6.35
N TYR A 314 -6.83 -0.23 7.32
CA TYR A 314 -6.73 1.21 7.13
C TYR A 314 -5.53 1.82 7.88
N MET A 315 -5.15 3.03 7.47
CA MET A 315 -4.15 3.85 8.14
C MET A 315 -4.65 5.28 8.28
N PHE A 316 -4.35 5.88 9.44
CA PHE A 316 -4.43 7.32 9.61
C PHE A 316 -3.06 7.93 9.41
N LEU A 317 -2.92 8.81 8.43
CA LEU A 317 -1.66 9.46 8.08
C LEU A 317 -1.76 10.95 8.41
N LEU A 318 -0.74 11.51 9.06
CA LEU A 318 -0.71 12.93 9.40
C LEU A 318 -0.92 13.81 8.15
N LYS A 319 -1.87 14.76 8.25
CA LYS A 319 -2.27 15.68 7.18
C LYS A 319 -1.80 17.10 7.50
N ASP A 320 -1.57 17.89 6.44
CA ASP A 320 -1.14 19.30 6.51
C ASP A 320 0.22 19.48 7.21
N ALA A 321 1.12 18.50 7.03
CA ALA A 321 2.41 18.44 7.70
C ALA A 321 3.57 18.18 6.72
N GLY A 322 3.56 18.90 5.59
CA GLY A 322 4.63 18.85 4.60
C GLY A 322 4.57 17.61 3.71
N ASN A 323 3.37 17.23 3.25
CA ASN A 323 3.16 16.11 2.33
C ASN A 323 3.77 14.80 2.86
N GLN A 324 3.34 14.41 4.07
CA GLN A 324 3.83 13.22 4.76
C GLN A 324 3.75 11.98 3.87
N CYS A 325 4.84 11.21 3.84
CA CYS A 325 5.01 10.04 2.99
C CYS A 325 4.81 10.31 1.48
N GLY A 326 4.78 11.57 1.03
CA GLY A 326 4.46 11.92 -0.35
C GLY A 326 3.01 11.66 -0.76
N VAL A 327 2.03 11.63 0.17
CA VAL A 327 0.62 11.28 -0.12
C VAL A 327 -0.05 12.11 -1.22
N ALA A 328 0.38 13.37 -1.40
CA ALA A 328 -0.09 14.26 -2.45
C ALA A 328 0.89 14.34 -3.65
N SER A 329 1.96 13.54 -3.68
CA SER A 329 2.97 13.56 -4.74
C SER A 329 2.47 12.94 -6.05
N ASP A 330 1.66 11.88 -5.95
CA ASP A 330 0.93 11.31 -7.08
C ASP A 330 -0.46 10.91 -6.61
N ALA A 331 -1.46 11.71 -6.96
CA ALA A 331 -2.85 11.46 -6.63
C ALA A 331 -3.74 11.67 -7.85
N SER A 332 -4.65 10.75 -8.11
CA SER A 332 -5.55 10.80 -9.27
C SER A 332 -6.89 10.11 -8.99
N TYR A 333 -7.91 10.49 -9.76
CA TYR A 333 -9.25 9.89 -9.64
C TYR A 333 -9.95 9.81 -10.99
N PRO A 334 -10.80 8.79 -11.21
CA PRO A 334 -11.54 8.63 -12.46
C PRO A 334 -12.73 9.59 -12.54
N LEU A 335 -13.15 9.92 -13.76
CA LEU A 335 -14.26 10.82 -14.06
C LEU A 335 -15.52 10.06 -14.53
N PRO A 336 -16.72 10.55 -14.20
CA PRO A 336 -17.99 9.92 -14.57
C PRO A 336 -18.23 9.84 -16.07
#